data_AF-A0A7T7KMC1-F1
#
_entry.id   AF-A0A7T7KMC1-F1
#
_cell.length_a   1.000
_cell.length_b   1.000
_cell.length_c   1.000
_cell.angle_alpha   90.00
_cell.angle_beta   90.00
_cell.angle_gamma   90.00
#
_symmetry.space_group_name_H-M   'P 1'
#
loop_
_entity.id
_entity.type
_entity.pdbx_description
1 polymer ?
#
loop_
_entity_poly.entity_id
_entity_poly.type
_entity_poly.pdbx_seq_one_letter_code
_entity_poly.pdbx_strand_id
1 'polypeptide(L)'
;MLKKLTTALLAGAIGLPAAGAFAADDYSGHTLVVGVWGGDIERLLRENVAEPIEEETGASVEFVLGGTGDRMARIYAEKDNPTMDVAFLNMYEAPQALSDGIVLPPDPETDMYKAIWDGMNNGCYAMSLVGLGIAYNKNIVSEAPEWEDMWDPEYNGMIAVAQYPGSEGDGLIGVAARLAGADEHDPDAAFEKLQGLKPIAMTYTNLDEIFAMMDAGEVAMAPMISGYVLSALKEHPDIGFSFPSDPGPVLVRDMLCLVKDSPEPELAKMFAEKALGVANQTDYAEQIFFGPTNSMVELSEEASADVIDTPEEVESLVQLDWPYVIEQRSDWTQRWNKELLEQ
;
A
#
# COMPACT_ATOMS: atom_id res chain seq x y z
N MET A 1 -15.07 -17.64 -87.61
CA MET A 1 -14.40 -16.33 -87.52
C MET A 1 -14.04 -16.08 -86.06
N LEU A 2 -12.76 -15.82 -85.80
CA LEU A 2 -12.18 -15.54 -84.48
C LEU A 2 -12.84 -14.34 -83.77
N LYS A 3 -13.02 -14.44 -82.44
CA LYS A 3 -12.96 -13.34 -81.44
C LYS A 3 -12.85 -13.99 -80.05
N LYS A 4 -11.62 -14.14 -79.53
CA LYS A 4 -10.89 -13.25 -78.59
C LYS A 4 -11.26 -13.49 -77.11
N LEU A 5 -10.21 -13.89 -76.36
CA LEU A 5 -10.03 -13.94 -74.91
C LEU A 5 -10.63 -12.74 -74.17
N THR A 6 -11.05 -12.91 -72.91
CA THR A 6 -10.30 -12.46 -71.72
C THR A 6 -10.93 -13.10 -70.46
N THR A 7 -10.17 -13.90 -69.73
CA THR A 7 -10.56 -14.45 -68.41
C THR A 7 -10.11 -13.44 -67.35
N ALA A 8 -11.05 -12.85 -66.63
CA ALA A 8 -10.76 -12.01 -65.46
C ALA A 8 -10.75 -12.88 -64.21
N LEU A 9 -9.57 -13.02 -63.58
CA LEU A 9 -9.46 -13.54 -62.21
C LEU A 9 -9.94 -12.43 -61.24
N LEU A 10 -11.04 -12.68 -60.53
CA LEU A 10 -11.35 -11.95 -59.30
C LEU A 10 -10.54 -12.59 -58.16
N ALA A 11 -9.50 -11.91 -57.70
CA ALA A 11 -8.92 -12.17 -56.39
C ALA A 11 -9.80 -11.48 -55.34
N GLY A 12 -10.62 -12.26 -54.63
CA GLY A 12 -11.37 -11.78 -53.48
C GLY A 12 -10.42 -11.61 -52.29
N ALA A 13 -10.05 -10.37 -51.98
CA ALA A 13 -9.42 -10.03 -50.72
C ALA A 13 -10.50 -10.11 -49.62
N ILE A 14 -10.38 -11.12 -48.75
CA ILE A 14 -11.13 -11.18 -47.49
C ILE A 14 -10.50 -10.11 -46.59
N GLY A 15 -11.15 -8.96 -46.48
CA GLY A 15 -10.75 -7.94 -45.51
C GLY A 15 -11.02 -8.45 -44.10
N LEU A 16 -9.96 -8.73 -43.34
CA LEU A 16 -10.07 -8.73 -41.88
C LEU A 16 -10.47 -7.32 -41.45
N PRO A 17 -11.44 -7.14 -40.52
CA PRO A 17 -11.63 -5.85 -39.89
C PRO A 17 -10.34 -5.55 -39.12
N ALA A 18 -9.65 -4.49 -39.53
CA ALA A 18 -8.62 -3.88 -38.70
C ALA A 18 -9.31 -3.51 -37.38
N ALA A 19 -8.87 -4.13 -36.28
CA ALA A 19 -9.14 -3.60 -34.96
C ALA A 19 -8.67 -2.14 -34.99
N GLY A 20 -9.62 -1.21 -34.84
CA GLY A 20 -9.28 0.19 -34.70
C GLY A 20 -8.42 0.30 -33.45
N ALA A 21 -7.14 0.60 -33.63
CA ALA A 21 -6.36 1.23 -32.59
C ALA A 21 -7.13 2.52 -32.27
N PHE A 22 -7.77 2.57 -31.10
CA PHE A 22 -8.16 3.84 -30.53
C PHE A 22 -6.84 4.62 -30.42
N ALA A 23 -6.69 5.68 -31.22
CA ALA A 23 -5.63 6.63 -30.97
C ALA A 23 -5.95 7.21 -29.60
N ALA A 24 -5.08 6.95 -28.62
CA ALA A 24 -5.13 7.68 -27.37
C ALA A 24 -5.08 9.17 -27.69
N ASP A 25 -5.86 9.98 -26.95
CA ASP A 25 -5.81 11.42 -27.11
C ASP A 25 -4.38 11.92 -26.85
N ASP A 26 -3.93 12.94 -27.61
CA ASP A 26 -2.60 13.52 -27.47
C ASP A 26 -2.58 14.50 -26.28
N TYR A 27 -1.84 14.15 -25.23
CA TYR A 27 -1.63 14.93 -24.02
C TYR A 27 -0.21 15.52 -23.96
N SER A 28 0.46 15.68 -25.11
CA SER A 28 1.79 16.30 -25.17
C SER A 28 1.84 17.67 -24.47
N GLY A 29 2.73 17.81 -23.49
CA GLY A 29 2.89 19.04 -22.71
C GLY A 29 2.00 19.15 -21.47
N HIS A 30 1.17 18.14 -21.20
CA HIS A 30 0.49 17.96 -19.92
C HIS A 30 1.37 17.19 -18.93
N THR A 31 1.14 17.39 -17.64
CA THR A 31 1.87 16.70 -16.57
C THR A 31 0.90 16.19 -15.52
N LEU A 32 0.80 14.87 -15.40
CA LEU A 32 0.09 14.20 -14.33
C LEU A 32 0.96 14.16 -13.08
N VAL A 33 0.43 14.61 -11.94
CA VAL A 33 1.15 14.63 -10.66
C VAL A 33 0.58 13.60 -9.70
N VAL A 34 1.42 12.65 -9.26
CA VAL A 34 1.04 11.50 -8.43
C VAL A 34 1.75 11.55 -7.08
N GLY A 35 1.00 11.66 -5.98
CA GLY A 35 1.55 11.58 -4.63
C GLY A 35 1.64 10.14 -4.13
N VAL A 36 2.85 9.64 -3.83
CA VAL A 36 3.12 8.26 -3.39
C VAL A 36 4.27 8.20 -2.36
N TRP A 37 4.47 7.06 -1.67
CA TRP A 37 5.51 6.93 -0.64
C TRP A 37 6.96 6.87 -1.19
N GLY A 38 7.18 6.28 -2.36
CA GLY A 38 8.53 6.06 -2.93
C GLY A 38 8.92 4.57 -2.96
N GLY A 39 10.22 4.30 -3.08
CA GLY A 39 10.77 2.94 -3.02
C GLY A 39 10.27 2.03 -4.15
N ASP A 40 10.12 0.74 -3.86
CA ASP A 40 9.67 -0.21 -4.89
C ASP A 40 8.22 0.04 -5.37
N ILE A 41 7.38 0.66 -4.54
CA ILE A 41 6.03 1.10 -4.94
C ILE A 41 6.14 2.11 -6.09
N GLU A 42 7.01 3.13 -5.94
CA GLU A 42 7.26 4.11 -7.01
C GLU A 42 7.88 3.45 -8.23
N ARG A 43 8.87 2.57 -8.04
CA ARG A 43 9.53 1.86 -9.15
C ARG A 43 8.51 1.12 -10.01
N LEU A 44 7.64 0.31 -9.40
CA LEU A 44 6.63 -0.44 -10.11
C LEU A 44 5.58 0.47 -10.76
N LEU A 45 5.13 1.54 -10.10
CA LEU A 45 4.23 2.50 -10.74
C LEU A 45 4.90 3.21 -11.91
N ARG A 46 6.19 3.48 -11.84
CA ARG A 46 6.93 4.09 -12.94
C ARG A 46 6.97 3.16 -14.14
N GLU A 47 7.41 1.93 -13.92
CA GLU A 47 7.58 0.89 -14.95
C GLU A 47 6.24 0.46 -15.57
N ASN A 48 5.23 0.19 -14.73
CA ASN A 48 3.98 -0.44 -15.19
C ASN A 48 2.85 0.54 -15.50
N VAL A 49 2.95 1.79 -15.05
CA VAL A 49 1.85 2.77 -15.16
C VAL A 49 2.30 4.05 -15.84
N ALA A 50 3.32 4.71 -15.30
CA ALA A 50 3.77 6.01 -15.80
C ALA A 50 4.35 5.90 -17.21
N GLU A 51 5.35 5.05 -17.42
CA GLU A 51 6.01 4.88 -18.71
C GLU A 51 5.00 4.52 -19.83
N PRO A 52 4.07 3.57 -19.64
CA PRO A 52 3.02 3.31 -20.63
C PRO A 52 2.12 4.52 -20.93
N ILE A 53 1.76 5.34 -19.93
CA ILE A 53 0.97 6.55 -20.15
C ILE A 53 1.76 7.57 -20.97
N GLU A 54 3.03 7.80 -20.62
CA GLU A 54 3.89 8.73 -21.34
C GLU A 54 4.08 8.30 -22.80
N GLU A 55 4.28 7.00 -23.04
CA GLU A 55 4.41 6.42 -24.39
C GLU A 55 3.11 6.50 -25.21
N GLU A 56 1.96 6.21 -24.59
CA GLU A 56 0.66 6.16 -25.27
C GLU A 56 0.12 7.57 -25.58
N THR A 57 0.39 8.55 -24.71
CA THR A 57 -0.29 9.87 -24.73
C THR A 57 0.63 11.05 -25.00
N GLY A 58 1.94 10.92 -24.78
CA GLY A 58 2.89 12.03 -24.83
C GLY A 58 2.88 12.94 -23.59
N ALA A 59 2.04 12.68 -22.58
CA ALA A 59 2.09 13.36 -21.29
C ALA A 59 3.39 13.05 -20.54
N SER A 60 3.64 13.78 -19.44
CA SER A 60 4.65 13.41 -18.44
C SER A 60 3.99 13.02 -17.13
N VAL A 61 4.60 12.11 -16.37
CA VAL A 61 4.13 11.70 -15.04
C VAL A 61 5.18 12.04 -13.99
N GLU A 62 4.82 12.93 -13.07
CA GLU A 62 5.68 13.35 -11.96
C GLU A 62 5.21 12.72 -10.65
N PHE A 63 6.15 12.11 -9.91
CA PHE A 63 5.88 11.56 -8.59
C PHE A 63 6.30 12.54 -7.50
N VAL A 64 5.39 12.83 -6.58
CA VAL A 64 5.64 13.57 -5.34
C VAL A 64 5.78 12.56 -4.22
N LEU A 65 7.03 12.35 -3.79
CA LEU A 65 7.36 11.37 -2.77
C LEU A 65 7.22 11.94 -1.36
N GLY A 66 6.79 11.11 -0.41
CA GLY A 66 6.71 11.46 1.01
C GLY A 66 5.62 10.71 1.77
N GLY A 67 5.51 11.00 3.06
CA GLY A 67 4.52 10.37 3.93
C GLY A 67 3.08 10.76 3.57
N THR A 68 2.11 9.95 4.00
CA THR A 68 0.68 10.24 3.80
C THR A 68 0.25 11.56 4.44
N GLY A 69 0.80 11.91 5.61
CA GLY A 69 0.50 13.17 6.30
C GLY A 69 0.87 14.42 5.48
N ASP A 70 2.04 14.44 4.85
CA ASP A 70 2.49 15.57 4.02
C ASP A 70 1.62 15.70 2.76
N ARG A 71 1.30 14.56 2.13
CA ARG A 71 0.42 14.52 0.95
C ARG A 71 -0.98 15.01 1.29
N MET A 72 -1.55 14.55 2.40
CA MET A 72 -2.83 15.03 2.93
C MET A 72 -2.79 16.54 3.21
N ALA A 73 -1.76 17.03 3.92
CA ALA A 73 -1.63 18.45 4.20
C ALA A 73 -1.62 19.30 2.91
N ARG A 74 -0.94 18.83 1.86
CA ARG A 74 -0.90 19.51 0.55
C ARG A 74 -2.25 19.52 -0.15
N ILE A 75 -2.91 18.36 -0.32
CA ILE A 75 -4.20 18.31 -1.04
C ILE A 75 -5.30 19.08 -0.30
N TYR A 76 -5.26 19.17 1.03
CA TYR A 76 -6.18 20.01 1.80
C TYR A 76 -5.88 21.51 1.65
N ALA A 77 -4.60 21.89 1.66
CA ALA A 77 -4.19 23.28 1.47
C ALA A 77 -4.52 23.81 0.07
N GLU A 78 -4.49 22.92 -0.93
CA GLU A 78 -4.69 23.23 -2.33
C GLU A 78 -6.10 22.85 -2.84
N LYS A 79 -7.05 22.51 -1.96
CA LYS A 79 -8.35 21.95 -2.36
C LYS A 79 -9.17 22.77 -3.37
N ASP A 80 -8.95 24.09 -3.45
CA ASP A 80 -9.66 24.97 -4.38
C ASP A 80 -8.91 25.12 -5.73
N ASN A 81 -7.66 24.67 -5.81
CA ASN A 81 -6.80 24.69 -6.99
C ASN A 81 -5.68 23.62 -6.83
N PRO A 82 -6.02 22.33 -6.93
CA PRO A 82 -5.10 21.24 -6.62
C PRO A 82 -3.95 21.19 -7.63
N THR A 83 -2.76 20.84 -7.15
CA THR A 83 -1.60 20.56 -8.01
C THR A 83 -1.26 19.07 -8.10
N MET A 84 -2.02 18.22 -7.41
CA MET A 84 -1.90 16.77 -7.43
C MET A 84 -3.17 16.18 -8.05
N ASP A 85 -3.00 15.17 -8.90
CA ASP A 85 -4.10 14.54 -9.64
C ASP A 85 -4.51 13.19 -9.02
N VAL A 86 -3.51 12.43 -8.58
CA VAL A 86 -3.69 11.13 -7.91
C VAL A 86 -2.96 11.16 -6.58
N ALA A 87 -3.62 10.71 -5.51
CA ALA A 87 -3.02 10.57 -4.19
C ALA A 87 -3.19 9.13 -3.70
N PHE A 88 -2.08 8.46 -3.40
CA PHE A 88 -2.14 7.20 -2.66
C PHE A 88 -2.38 7.53 -1.18
N LEU A 89 -3.36 6.93 -0.53
CA LEU A 89 -3.65 7.13 0.89
C LEU A 89 -3.74 5.74 1.55
N ASN A 90 -3.96 5.66 2.85
CA ASN A 90 -4.32 4.39 3.48
C ASN A 90 -5.84 4.30 3.64
N MET A 91 -6.32 3.10 3.99
CA MET A 91 -7.74 2.78 4.25
C MET A 91 -8.43 3.65 5.29
N TYR A 92 -7.67 4.44 6.04
CA TYR A 92 -8.17 5.32 7.10
C TYR A 92 -8.17 6.80 6.72
N GLU A 93 -7.24 7.29 5.89
CA GLU A 93 -7.33 8.68 5.38
C GLU A 93 -8.27 8.80 4.19
N ALA A 94 -8.38 7.78 3.34
CA ALA A 94 -9.21 7.82 2.14
C ALA A 94 -10.70 8.11 2.45
N PRO A 95 -11.34 7.46 3.46
CA PRO A 95 -12.71 7.80 3.84
C PRO A 95 -12.87 9.23 4.33
N GLN A 96 -11.90 9.74 5.10
CA GLN A 96 -11.93 11.12 5.59
C GLN A 96 -11.79 12.13 4.43
N ALA A 97 -10.81 11.92 3.55
CA ALA A 97 -10.61 12.75 2.37
C ALA A 97 -11.85 12.78 1.47
N LEU A 98 -12.57 11.65 1.33
CA LEU A 98 -13.83 11.60 0.60
C LEU A 98 -14.93 12.41 1.31
N SER A 99 -15.09 12.21 2.63
CA SER A 99 -16.09 12.93 3.42
C SER A 99 -15.89 14.45 3.38
N ASP A 100 -14.64 14.90 3.38
CA ASP A 100 -14.28 16.31 3.29
C ASP A 100 -14.34 16.87 1.86
N GLY A 101 -14.64 16.02 0.87
CA GLY A 101 -14.79 16.38 -0.53
C GLY A 101 -13.48 16.76 -1.21
N ILE A 102 -12.37 16.17 -0.77
CA ILE A 102 -11.01 16.38 -1.32
C ILE A 102 -10.73 15.43 -2.49
N VAL A 103 -11.32 14.24 -2.47
CA VAL A 103 -11.16 13.21 -3.50
C VAL A 103 -12.52 12.79 -4.07
N LEU A 104 -12.51 12.18 -5.24
CA LEU A 104 -13.73 11.68 -5.89
C LEU A 104 -14.12 10.31 -5.32
N PRO A 105 -15.43 10.03 -5.17
CA PRO A 105 -15.88 8.67 -4.87
C PRO A 105 -15.53 7.73 -6.04
N PRO A 106 -15.17 6.46 -5.76
CA PRO A 106 -15.04 5.46 -6.81
C PRO A 106 -16.32 5.33 -7.63
N ASP A 107 -16.20 5.35 -8.95
CA ASP A 107 -17.33 5.20 -9.87
C ASP A 107 -17.71 3.71 -10.05
N PRO A 108 -18.88 3.27 -9.54
CA PRO A 108 -19.29 1.87 -9.58
C PRO A 108 -19.55 1.34 -10.99
N GLU A 109 -19.67 2.22 -11.99
CA GLU A 109 -19.90 1.80 -13.37
C GLU A 109 -18.61 1.45 -14.13
N THR A 110 -17.45 1.84 -13.59
CA THR A 110 -16.14 1.59 -14.24
C THR A 110 -15.67 0.15 -14.07
N ASP A 111 -14.89 -0.33 -15.05
CA ASP A 111 -14.30 -1.67 -14.99
C ASP A 111 -13.27 -1.77 -13.85
N MET A 112 -12.50 -0.69 -13.57
CA MET A 112 -11.57 -0.66 -12.44
C MET A 112 -12.27 -0.81 -11.08
N TYR A 113 -13.48 -0.27 -10.91
CA TYR A 113 -14.25 -0.48 -9.68
C TYR A 113 -14.67 -1.94 -9.55
N LYS A 114 -15.25 -2.49 -10.63
CA LYS A 114 -15.81 -3.85 -10.67
C LYS A 114 -14.74 -4.94 -10.59
N ALA A 115 -13.51 -4.61 -10.94
CA ALA A 115 -12.37 -5.51 -10.83
C ALA A 115 -11.95 -5.74 -9.36
N ILE A 116 -12.12 -4.74 -8.50
CA ILE A 116 -11.75 -4.83 -7.09
C ILE A 116 -12.76 -5.70 -6.33
N TRP A 117 -12.26 -6.54 -5.40
CA TRP A 117 -13.13 -7.35 -4.55
C TRP A 117 -14.21 -6.53 -3.84
N ASP A 118 -15.42 -7.09 -3.79
CA ASP A 118 -16.59 -6.44 -3.18
C ASP A 118 -16.30 -5.98 -1.74
N GLY A 119 -16.68 -4.73 -1.43
CA GLY A 119 -16.51 -4.14 -0.11
C GLY A 119 -15.08 -3.62 0.19
N MET A 120 -14.12 -3.82 -0.71
CA MET A 120 -12.76 -3.28 -0.48
C MET A 120 -12.63 -1.79 -0.83
N ASN A 121 -13.40 -1.31 -1.82
CA ASN A 121 -13.49 0.11 -2.13
C ASN A 121 -14.17 0.86 -0.98
N ASN A 122 -13.40 1.69 -0.28
CA ASN A 122 -13.87 2.50 0.83
C ASN A 122 -13.15 3.85 0.85
N GLY A 123 -13.88 4.95 0.70
CA GLY A 123 -13.29 6.28 0.46
C GLY A 123 -12.77 6.44 -0.97
N CYS A 124 -11.87 5.54 -1.39
CA CYS A 124 -11.27 5.50 -2.72
C CYS A 124 -11.16 4.06 -3.26
N TYR A 125 -10.41 3.87 -4.36
CA TYR A 125 -10.17 2.54 -4.92
C TYR A 125 -9.12 1.79 -4.08
N ALA A 126 -9.42 0.56 -3.67
CA ALA A 126 -8.44 -0.27 -2.97
C ALA A 126 -7.28 -0.61 -3.90
N MET A 127 -6.04 -0.42 -3.45
CA MET A 127 -4.84 -0.65 -4.25
C MET A 127 -4.17 -1.98 -3.89
N SER A 128 -3.78 -2.14 -2.64
CA SER A 128 -2.99 -3.29 -2.18
C SER A 128 -3.33 -3.66 -0.74
N LEU A 129 -3.05 -4.92 -0.38
CA LEU A 129 -3.25 -5.50 0.93
C LEU A 129 -1.92 -5.93 1.53
N VAL A 130 -1.63 -5.48 2.74
CA VAL A 130 -0.46 -5.91 3.51
C VAL A 130 -0.83 -6.07 4.98
N GLY A 131 -0.04 -6.88 5.68
CA GLY A 131 -0.22 -7.12 7.12
C GLY A 131 0.89 -6.44 7.91
N LEU A 132 0.53 -5.75 8.98
CA LEU A 132 1.49 -5.44 10.03
C LEU A 132 1.73 -6.71 10.85
N GLY A 133 2.97 -7.18 10.86
CA GLY A 133 3.43 -8.33 11.64
C GLY A 133 4.76 -8.01 12.30
N ILE A 134 5.60 -9.02 12.49
CA ILE A 134 6.88 -8.87 13.22
C ILE A 134 8.05 -9.26 12.31
N ALA A 135 8.90 -8.30 11.99
CA ALA A 135 10.25 -8.57 11.49
C ALA A 135 11.13 -9.05 12.65
N TYR A 136 11.91 -10.10 12.46
CA TYR A 136 12.76 -10.63 13.53
C TYR A 136 14.10 -11.19 13.03
N ASN A 137 15.13 -11.12 13.86
CA ASN A 137 16.43 -11.75 13.60
C ASN A 137 16.38 -13.24 14.00
N LYS A 138 16.54 -14.15 13.03
CA LYS A 138 16.49 -15.62 13.21
C LYS A 138 17.64 -16.20 14.03
N ASN A 139 18.74 -15.48 14.19
CA ASN A 139 19.87 -15.87 15.04
C ASN A 139 19.62 -15.53 16.53
N ILE A 140 18.67 -14.63 16.82
CA ILE A 140 18.28 -14.25 18.18
C ILE A 140 16.97 -14.93 18.58
N VAL A 141 15.98 -14.92 17.69
CA VAL A 141 14.64 -15.49 17.89
C VAL A 141 14.49 -16.70 16.97
N SER A 142 14.53 -17.91 17.55
CA SER A 142 14.65 -19.15 16.77
C SER A 142 13.35 -19.65 16.13
N GLU A 143 12.20 -19.23 16.67
CA GLU A 143 10.87 -19.54 16.15
C GLU A 143 10.20 -18.23 15.71
N ALA A 144 9.20 -18.30 14.82
CA ALA A 144 8.46 -17.11 14.42
C ALA A 144 7.73 -16.54 15.67
N PRO A 145 7.98 -15.29 16.07
CA PRO A 145 7.41 -14.74 17.29
C PRO A 145 5.93 -14.40 17.15
N GLU A 146 5.19 -14.51 18.25
CA GLU A 146 3.89 -13.90 18.46
C GLU A 146 4.05 -12.48 19.02
N TRP A 147 2.99 -11.66 19.00
CA TRP A 147 3.08 -10.29 19.51
C TRP A 147 3.55 -10.23 20.97
N GLU A 148 3.07 -11.12 21.83
CA GLU A 148 3.44 -11.13 23.26
C GLU A 148 4.95 -11.37 23.47
N ASP A 149 5.63 -12.07 22.56
CA ASP A 149 7.07 -12.36 22.68
C ASP A 149 7.93 -11.10 22.64
N MET A 150 7.46 -10.03 21.99
CA MET A 150 8.13 -8.73 22.02
C MET A 150 8.29 -8.14 23.42
N TRP A 151 7.46 -8.57 24.38
CA TRP A 151 7.49 -8.15 25.78
C TRP A 151 8.31 -9.09 26.67
N ASP A 152 8.96 -10.12 26.13
CA ASP A 152 9.85 -10.97 26.92
C ASP A 152 11.05 -10.15 27.44
N PRO A 153 11.35 -10.19 28.75
CA PRO A 153 12.51 -9.50 29.31
C PRO A 153 13.86 -9.83 28.67
N GLU A 154 13.99 -10.96 27.98
CA GLU A 154 15.16 -11.35 27.18
C GLU A 154 15.46 -10.34 26.06
N TYR A 155 14.43 -9.71 25.48
CA TYR A 155 14.57 -8.79 24.35
C TYR A 155 14.56 -7.30 24.75
N ASN A 156 14.64 -7.00 26.04
CA ASN A 156 14.75 -5.63 26.55
C ASN A 156 15.96 -4.91 25.93
N GLY A 157 15.73 -3.74 25.32
CA GLY A 157 16.75 -2.98 24.61
C GLY A 157 17.02 -3.46 23.18
N MET A 158 16.25 -4.43 22.68
CA MET A 158 16.40 -5.03 21.34
C MET A 158 15.14 -4.89 20.47
N ILE A 159 14.11 -4.20 20.96
CA ILE A 159 12.89 -3.93 20.20
C ILE A 159 13.02 -2.60 19.48
N ALA A 160 12.77 -2.56 18.17
CA ALA A 160 12.65 -1.31 17.43
C ALA A 160 11.18 -1.02 17.09
N VAL A 161 10.87 0.27 16.97
CA VAL A 161 9.53 0.73 16.56
C VAL A 161 9.66 1.77 15.46
N ALA A 162 8.67 1.83 14.55
CA ALA A 162 8.63 2.87 13.54
C ALA A 162 8.42 4.25 14.17
N GLN A 163 8.77 5.31 13.43
CA GLN A 163 8.35 6.65 13.78
C GLN A 163 6.82 6.76 13.84
N TYR A 164 6.32 7.45 14.86
CA TYR A 164 4.90 7.76 15.04
C TYR A 164 4.62 9.23 14.69
N PRO A 165 3.48 9.56 14.04
CA PRO A 165 2.38 8.66 13.63
C PRO A 165 2.64 7.91 12.31
N GLY A 166 1.97 6.76 12.15
CA GLY A 166 2.01 5.92 10.94
C GLY A 166 1.33 4.56 11.17
N SER A 167 1.00 3.84 10.10
CA SER A 167 0.24 2.58 10.15
C SER A 167 0.87 1.53 11.08
N GLU A 168 2.20 1.41 11.10
CA GLU A 168 2.93 0.47 11.97
C GLU A 168 2.80 0.84 13.45
N GLY A 169 2.89 2.13 13.78
CA GLY A 169 2.75 2.61 15.15
C GLY A 169 1.31 2.59 15.65
N ASP A 170 0.34 2.97 14.82
CA ASP A 170 -1.08 2.85 15.16
C ASP A 170 -1.51 1.39 15.33
N GLY A 171 -1.02 0.51 14.46
CA GLY A 171 -1.21 -0.93 14.58
C GLY A 171 -0.61 -1.50 15.86
N LEU A 172 0.61 -1.07 16.24
CA LEU A 172 1.25 -1.49 17.49
C LEU A 172 0.45 -1.05 18.72
N ILE A 173 -0.12 0.17 18.73
CA ILE A 173 -1.02 0.62 19.79
C ILE A 173 -2.25 -0.30 19.89
N GLY A 174 -2.87 -0.62 18.76
CA GLY A 174 -4.03 -1.52 18.71
C GLY A 174 -3.72 -2.95 19.17
N VAL A 175 -2.55 -3.48 18.82
CA VAL A 175 -2.03 -4.77 19.31
C VAL A 175 -1.79 -4.73 20.81
N ALA A 176 -1.12 -3.70 21.31
CA ALA A 176 -0.85 -3.54 22.74
C ALA A 176 -2.13 -3.47 23.57
N ALA A 177 -3.17 -2.78 23.06
CA ALA A 177 -4.48 -2.75 23.70
C ALA A 177 -5.11 -4.15 23.80
N ARG A 178 -5.05 -4.94 22.72
CA ARG A 178 -5.58 -6.31 22.68
C ARG A 178 -4.84 -7.25 23.62
N LEU A 179 -3.51 -7.17 23.67
CA LEU A 179 -2.70 -7.93 24.63
C LEU A 179 -3.00 -7.53 26.08
N ALA A 180 -3.47 -6.30 26.33
CA ALA A 180 -3.95 -5.86 27.64
C ALA A 180 -5.39 -6.32 27.96
N GLY A 181 -6.04 -7.06 27.06
CA GLY A 181 -7.43 -7.51 27.19
C GLY A 181 -8.46 -6.42 26.88
N ALA A 182 -8.07 -5.38 26.13
CA ALA A 182 -8.89 -4.27 25.70
C ALA A 182 -8.87 -4.12 24.16
N ASP A 183 -9.31 -2.97 23.67
CA ASP A 183 -9.17 -2.56 22.27
C ASP A 183 -8.67 -1.11 22.22
N GLU A 184 -8.51 -0.57 21.02
CA GLU A 184 -7.97 0.78 20.81
C GLU A 184 -8.75 1.90 21.51
N HIS A 185 -10.00 1.67 21.95
CA HIS A 185 -10.79 2.62 22.72
C HIS A 185 -10.37 2.74 24.19
N ASP A 186 -9.46 1.89 24.67
CA ASP A 186 -8.78 2.04 25.96
C ASP A 186 -7.29 2.36 25.75
N PRO A 187 -6.97 3.63 25.43
CA PRO A 187 -5.58 4.02 25.23
C PRO A 187 -4.77 3.95 26.53
N ASP A 188 -5.38 3.90 27.71
CA ASP A 188 -4.61 3.76 28.95
C ASP A 188 -4.06 2.34 29.06
N ALA A 189 -4.87 1.32 28.79
CA ALA A 189 -4.42 -0.06 28.72
C ALA A 189 -3.34 -0.26 27.64
N ALA A 190 -3.53 0.33 26.45
CA ALA A 190 -2.58 0.22 25.35
C ALA A 190 -1.21 0.81 25.71
N PHE A 191 -1.16 2.05 26.19
CA PHE A 191 0.08 2.72 26.53
C PHE A 191 0.75 2.18 27.80
N GLU A 192 -0.02 1.66 28.77
CA GLU A 192 0.55 0.91 29.90
C GLU A 192 1.26 -0.36 29.40
N LYS A 193 0.65 -1.12 28.49
CA LYS A 193 1.30 -2.27 27.86
C LYS A 193 2.54 -1.85 27.08
N LEU A 194 2.48 -0.79 26.25
CA LEU A 194 3.64 -0.32 25.47
C LEU A 194 4.85 0.05 26.32
N GLN A 195 4.66 0.57 27.53
CA GLN A 195 5.78 0.86 28.45
C GLN A 195 6.61 -0.39 28.79
N GLY A 196 6.02 -1.58 28.68
CA GLY A 196 6.71 -2.86 28.86
C GLY A 196 7.74 -3.18 27.76
N LEU A 197 7.71 -2.50 26.61
CA LEU A 197 8.74 -2.64 25.57
C LEU A 197 10.03 -1.88 25.91
N LYS A 198 10.04 -1.09 26.99
CA LYS A 198 11.19 -0.26 27.33
C LYS A 198 12.28 -1.05 28.07
N PRO A 199 13.57 -0.73 27.81
CA PRO A 199 14.04 0.23 26.81
C PRO A 199 13.89 -0.31 25.38
N ILE A 200 13.60 0.56 24.42
CA ILE A 200 13.64 0.22 22.99
C ILE A 200 15.06 0.40 22.44
N ALA A 201 15.42 -0.34 21.39
CA ALA A 201 16.69 -0.23 20.69
C ALA A 201 16.77 1.07 19.88
N MET A 202 15.72 1.37 19.10
CA MET A 202 15.66 2.56 18.25
C MET A 202 14.22 2.89 17.82
N THR A 203 14.04 4.12 17.36
CA THR A 203 12.92 4.50 16.48
C THR A 203 13.44 4.59 15.05
N TYR A 204 12.92 3.79 14.14
CA TYR A 204 13.41 3.76 12.75
C TYR A 204 12.54 4.63 11.82
N THR A 205 13.20 5.26 10.85
CA THR A 205 12.58 6.01 9.74
C THR A 205 13.06 5.53 8.37
N ASN A 206 13.94 4.53 8.35
CA ASN A 206 14.61 4.02 7.17
C ASN A 206 14.75 2.49 7.30
N LEU A 207 14.32 1.75 6.27
CA LEU A 207 14.29 0.30 6.26
C LEU A 207 15.70 -0.32 6.21
N ASP A 208 16.61 0.23 5.41
CA ASP A 208 18.00 -0.25 5.31
C ASP A 208 18.73 -0.17 6.66
N GLU A 209 18.50 0.91 7.41
CA GLU A 209 19.10 1.11 8.73
C GLU A 209 18.62 0.05 9.72
N ILE A 210 17.31 -0.18 9.81
CA ILE A 210 16.75 -1.16 10.74
C ILE A 210 17.16 -2.59 10.37
N PHE A 211 17.18 -2.96 9.09
CA PHE A 211 17.62 -4.30 8.68
C PHE A 211 19.12 -4.52 8.93
N ALA A 212 19.96 -3.50 8.73
CA ALA A 212 21.37 -3.59 9.08
C ALA A 212 21.59 -3.77 10.60
N MET A 213 20.80 -3.10 11.45
CA MET A 213 20.86 -3.28 12.90
C MET A 213 20.31 -4.65 13.34
N MET A 214 19.30 -5.16 12.65
CA MET A 214 18.84 -6.54 12.85
C MET A 214 19.94 -7.52 12.51
N ASP A 215 20.56 -7.45 11.33
CA ASP A 215 21.68 -8.34 10.96
C ASP A 215 22.86 -8.27 11.95
N ALA A 216 23.15 -7.08 12.47
CA ALA A 216 24.19 -6.88 13.49
C ALA A 216 23.84 -7.52 14.84
N GLY A 217 22.59 -7.95 15.04
CA GLY A 217 22.08 -8.49 16.29
C GLY A 217 21.81 -7.43 17.35
N GLU A 218 21.68 -6.17 16.95
CA GLU A 218 21.34 -5.05 17.85
C GLU A 218 19.82 -4.92 18.02
N VAL A 219 19.05 -5.35 17.02
CA VAL A 219 17.59 -5.45 17.07
C VAL A 219 17.16 -6.90 16.91
N ALA A 220 16.36 -7.39 17.84
CA ALA A 220 15.77 -8.72 17.80
C ALA A 220 14.47 -8.73 17.00
N MET A 221 13.60 -7.74 17.22
CA MET A 221 12.25 -7.67 16.64
C MET A 221 11.80 -6.23 16.38
N ALA A 222 10.95 -6.06 15.36
CA ALA A 222 10.24 -4.81 15.09
C ALA A 222 8.85 -5.09 14.49
N PRO A 223 7.78 -4.37 14.89
CA PRO A 223 6.54 -4.36 14.13
C PRO A 223 6.82 -3.75 12.77
N MET A 224 6.47 -4.46 11.70
CA MET A 224 6.74 -4.01 10.33
C MET A 224 5.70 -4.52 9.33
N ILE A 225 5.46 -3.75 8.28
CA ILE A 225 4.64 -4.18 7.14
C ILE A 225 5.30 -5.36 6.42
N SER A 226 4.52 -6.41 6.13
CA SER A 226 4.99 -7.68 5.53
C SER A 226 5.84 -7.48 4.28
N GLY A 227 5.37 -6.66 3.33
CA GLY A 227 6.08 -6.43 2.07
C GLY A 227 7.49 -5.85 2.24
N TYR A 228 7.69 -4.97 3.21
CA TYR A 228 9.02 -4.39 3.48
C TYR A 228 10.02 -5.46 3.93
N VAL A 229 9.58 -6.41 4.75
CA VAL A 229 10.45 -7.48 5.27
C VAL A 229 10.70 -8.53 4.22
N LEU A 230 9.65 -8.99 3.54
CA LEU A 230 9.72 -10.04 2.53
C LEU A 230 10.62 -9.64 1.35
N SER A 231 10.54 -8.39 0.89
CA SER A 231 11.45 -7.84 -0.13
C SER A 231 12.91 -7.78 0.32
N ALA A 232 13.17 -7.59 1.61
CA ALA A 232 14.50 -7.48 2.16
C ALA A 232 15.20 -8.83 2.40
N LEU A 233 14.46 -9.95 2.45
CA LEU A 233 15.00 -11.26 2.85
C LEU A 233 16.14 -11.78 1.96
N LYS A 234 16.20 -11.35 0.69
CA LYS A 234 17.28 -11.72 -0.21
C LYS A 234 18.61 -11.10 0.21
N GLU A 235 18.59 -9.86 0.68
CA GLU A 235 19.78 -9.12 1.12
C GLU A 235 20.07 -9.37 2.60
N HIS A 236 19.04 -9.69 3.37
CA HIS A 236 19.06 -9.95 4.80
C HIS A 236 18.55 -11.37 5.11
N PRO A 237 19.28 -12.43 4.72
CA PRO A 237 18.81 -13.82 4.81
C PRO A 237 18.69 -14.33 6.25
N ASP A 238 19.17 -13.61 7.24
CA ASP A 238 19.06 -13.93 8.66
C ASP A 238 17.84 -13.25 9.31
N ILE A 239 17.09 -12.44 8.57
CA ILE A 239 15.81 -11.87 9.00
C ILE A 239 14.67 -12.82 8.63
N GLY A 240 13.61 -12.82 9.42
CA GLY A 240 12.35 -13.49 9.15
C GLY A 240 11.18 -12.53 9.35
N PHE A 241 10.01 -12.95 8.88
CA PHE A 241 8.74 -12.28 9.13
C PHE A 241 7.77 -13.26 9.78
N SER A 242 7.06 -12.78 10.80
CA SER A 242 5.95 -13.51 11.43
C SER A 242 4.65 -12.82 11.12
N PHE A 243 3.64 -13.60 10.75
CA PHE A 243 2.23 -13.24 10.81
C PHE A 243 1.68 -13.82 12.12
N PRO A 244 1.58 -13.01 13.20
CA PRO A 244 1.14 -13.50 14.50
C PRO A 244 -0.29 -14.03 14.43
N SER A 245 -0.63 -14.96 15.31
CA SER A 245 -1.95 -15.62 15.33
C SER A 245 -2.90 -15.04 16.38
N ASP A 246 -2.40 -14.49 17.49
CA ASP A 246 -3.22 -13.88 18.53
C ASP A 246 -2.48 -12.76 19.32
N PRO A 247 -2.83 -11.48 19.12
CA PRO A 247 -3.69 -10.96 18.06
C PRO A 247 -3.15 -11.32 16.67
N GLY A 248 -4.04 -11.38 15.67
CA GLY A 248 -3.62 -11.54 14.27
C GLY A 248 -2.75 -10.39 13.75
N PRO A 249 -2.29 -10.46 12.48
CA PRO A 249 -1.65 -9.32 11.83
C PRO A 249 -2.66 -8.19 11.67
N VAL A 250 -2.22 -6.93 11.77
CA VAL A 250 -3.11 -5.78 11.57
C VAL A 250 -3.26 -5.51 10.08
N LEU A 251 -4.50 -5.44 9.59
CA LEU A 251 -4.79 -5.12 8.21
C LEU A 251 -4.30 -3.70 7.88
N VAL A 252 -3.47 -3.61 6.85
CA VAL A 252 -3.12 -2.36 6.19
C VAL A 252 -3.54 -2.48 4.73
N ARG A 253 -4.20 -1.44 4.23
CA ARG A 253 -4.65 -1.39 2.85
C ARG A 253 -4.34 -0.01 2.29
N ASP A 254 -3.64 0.00 1.17
CA ASP A 254 -3.37 1.20 0.41
C ASP A 254 -4.57 1.51 -0.48
N MET A 255 -4.79 2.79 -0.71
CA MET A 255 -5.93 3.32 -1.44
C MET A 255 -5.42 4.26 -2.53
N LEU A 256 -5.90 4.09 -3.75
CA LEU A 256 -5.64 5.01 -4.85
C LEU A 256 -6.82 5.99 -4.96
N CYS A 257 -6.58 7.26 -4.68
CA CYS A 257 -7.57 8.33 -4.72
C CYS A 257 -7.36 9.25 -5.92
N LEU A 258 -8.44 9.52 -6.65
CA LEU A 258 -8.50 10.59 -7.64
C LEU A 258 -8.80 11.90 -6.92
N VAL A 259 -7.92 12.90 -7.05
CA VAL A 259 -8.09 14.21 -6.42
C VAL A 259 -9.23 14.95 -7.10
N LYS A 260 -10.16 15.50 -6.31
CA LYS A 260 -11.27 16.28 -6.83
C LYS A 260 -10.75 17.56 -7.47
N ASP A 261 -11.37 17.98 -8.57
CA ASP A 261 -10.99 19.18 -9.32
C ASP A 261 -9.54 19.13 -9.84
N SER A 262 -8.99 17.92 -10.01
CA SER A 262 -7.69 17.65 -10.64
C SER A 262 -7.57 18.40 -11.99
N PRO A 263 -6.41 19.03 -12.26
CA PRO A 263 -6.16 19.66 -13.57
C PRO A 263 -6.08 18.64 -14.72
N GLU A 264 -5.74 17.37 -14.44
CA GLU A 264 -5.58 16.31 -15.44
C GLU A 264 -6.49 15.09 -15.19
N PRO A 265 -7.83 15.26 -15.17
CA PRO A 265 -8.76 14.22 -14.68
C PRO A 265 -8.77 12.95 -15.54
N GLU A 266 -8.58 13.07 -16.86
CA GLU A 266 -8.55 11.91 -17.76
C GLU A 266 -7.24 11.12 -17.63
N LEU A 267 -6.09 11.81 -17.48
CA LEU A 267 -4.81 11.16 -17.19
C LEU A 267 -4.83 10.51 -15.81
N ALA A 268 -5.45 11.13 -14.81
CA ALA A 268 -5.60 10.57 -13.47
C ALA A 268 -6.42 9.27 -13.50
N LYS A 269 -7.50 9.24 -14.29
CA LYS A 269 -8.31 8.04 -14.51
C LYS A 269 -7.51 6.95 -15.23
N MET A 270 -6.79 7.27 -16.30
CA MET A 270 -5.92 6.31 -16.99
C MET A 270 -4.85 5.72 -16.06
N PHE A 271 -4.27 6.55 -15.19
CA PHE A 271 -3.33 6.12 -14.18
C PHE A 271 -3.98 5.13 -13.20
N ALA A 272 -5.16 5.46 -12.67
CA ALA A 272 -5.89 4.56 -11.78
C ALA A 272 -6.22 3.22 -12.44
N GLU A 273 -6.71 3.23 -13.69
CA GLU A 273 -7.05 2.02 -14.44
C GLU A 273 -5.85 1.09 -14.64
N LYS A 274 -4.66 1.65 -14.97
CA LYS A 274 -3.43 0.88 -15.14
C LYS A 274 -2.85 0.40 -13.80
N ALA A 275 -2.83 1.26 -12.77
CA ALA A 275 -2.33 0.91 -11.44
C ALA A 275 -3.16 -0.21 -10.77
N LEU A 276 -4.48 -0.16 -10.93
CA LEU A 276 -5.41 -1.18 -10.44
C LEU A 276 -5.52 -2.39 -11.38
N GLY A 277 -4.87 -2.33 -12.55
CA GLY A 277 -4.90 -3.39 -13.55
C GLY A 277 -4.13 -4.64 -13.12
N VAL A 278 -4.47 -5.77 -13.75
CA VAL A 278 -3.89 -7.09 -13.44
C VAL A 278 -2.36 -7.07 -13.49
N ALA A 279 -1.77 -6.48 -14.53
CA ALA A 279 -0.31 -6.48 -14.70
C ALA A 279 0.42 -5.82 -13.52
N ASN A 280 0.03 -4.60 -13.14
CA ASN A 280 0.66 -3.91 -12.03
C ASN A 280 0.41 -4.62 -10.70
N GLN A 281 -0.80 -5.12 -10.45
CA GLN A 281 -1.11 -5.81 -9.20
C GLN A 281 -0.43 -7.19 -9.08
N THR A 282 -0.23 -7.92 -10.19
CA THR A 282 0.59 -9.13 -10.20
C THR A 282 2.03 -8.80 -9.81
N ASP A 283 2.63 -7.77 -10.41
CA ASP A 283 4.00 -7.36 -10.06
C ASP A 283 4.11 -6.85 -8.62
N TYR A 284 3.07 -6.18 -8.10
CA TYR A 284 3.02 -5.80 -6.68
C TYR A 284 3.10 -7.04 -5.78
N ALA A 285 2.32 -8.08 -6.08
CA ALA A 285 2.35 -9.31 -5.30
C ALA A 285 3.68 -10.06 -5.44
N GLU A 286 4.17 -10.23 -6.66
CA GLU A 286 5.34 -11.07 -6.94
C GLU A 286 6.69 -10.41 -6.63
N GLN A 287 6.79 -9.08 -6.73
CA GLN A 287 8.06 -8.37 -6.56
C GLN A 287 8.19 -7.66 -5.21
N ILE A 288 7.08 -7.21 -4.63
CA ILE A 288 7.10 -6.46 -3.37
C ILE A 288 6.22 -7.05 -2.28
N PHE A 289 5.54 -8.17 -2.55
CA PHE A 289 4.68 -8.87 -1.61
C PHE A 289 3.50 -8.03 -1.08
N PHE A 290 2.95 -7.19 -1.97
CA PHE A 290 1.73 -6.43 -1.73
C PHE A 290 0.57 -7.17 -2.40
N GLY A 291 -0.34 -7.68 -1.59
CA GLY A 291 -1.45 -8.50 -2.03
C GLY A 291 -2.42 -7.76 -2.95
N PRO A 292 -2.95 -8.43 -3.99
CA PRO A 292 -3.82 -7.80 -4.96
C PRO A 292 -5.23 -7.58 -4.39
N THR A 293 -5.82 -6.46 -4.76
CA THR A 293 -7.24 -6.15 -4.55
C THR A 293 -8.08 -6.42 -5.79
N ASN A 294 -7.45 -6.53 -6.96
CA ASN A 294 -8.08 -6.89 -8.22
C ASN A 294 -8.36 -8.41 -8.27
N SER A 295 -9.64 -8.76 -8.29
CA SER A 295 -10.16 -10.14 -8.28
C SER A 295 -9.83 -10.97 -9.52
N MET A 296 -9.28 -10.35 -10.57
CA MET A 296 -8.84 -11.04 -11.78
C MET A 296 -7.35 -11.40 -11.75
N VAL A 297 -6.61 -11.02 -10.71
CA VAL A 297 -5.20 -11.42 -10.53
C VAL A 297 -5.17 -12.89 -10.12
N GLU A 298 -4.46 -13.70 -10.89
CA GLU A 298 -4.18 -15.11 -10.59
C GLU A 298 -2.70 -15.24 -10.23
N LEU A 299 -2.41 -15.51 -8.95
CA LEU A 299 -1.04 -15.74 -8.46
C LEU A 299 -0.67 -17.23 -8.51
N SER A 300 0.63 -17.50 -8.61
CA SER A 300 1.14 -18.84 -8.37
C SER A 300 0.95 -19.26 -6.90
N GLU A 301 0.95 -20.55 -6.59
CA GLU A 301 0.87 -21.03 -5.19
C GLU A 301 2.00 -20.47 -4.32
N GLU A 302 3.18 -20.24 -4.89
CA GLU A 302 4.32 -19.64 -4.20
C GLU A 302 4.06 -18.16 -3.88
N ALA A 303 3.67 -17.36 -4.88
CA ALA A 303 3.38 -15.94 -4.66
C ALA A 303 2.18 -15.70 -3.74
N SER A 304 1.12 -16.52 -3.87
CA SER A 304 -0.07 -16.46 -3.02
C SER A 304 0.27 -16.72 -1.54
N ALA A 305 1.20 -17.64 -1.26
CA ALA A 305 1.60 -17.96 0.12
C ALA A 305 2.35 -16.82 0.85
N ASP A 306 2.91 -15.86 0.10
CA ASP A 306 3.71 -14.77 0.65
C ASP A 306 2.92 -13.45 0.78
N VAL A 307 1.65 -13.41 0.37
CA VAL A 307 0.81 -12.19 0.41
C VAL A 307 -0.59 -12.47 0.98
N ILE A 308 -1.34 -11.41 1.22
CA ILE A 308 -2.78 -11.48 1.53
C ILE A 308 -3.53 -11.28 0.21
N ASP A 309 -4.12 -12.32 -0.37
CA ASP A 309 -4.74 -12.23 -1.72
C ASP A 309 -6.22 -12.62 -1.77
N THR A 310 -6.81 -13.04 -0.65
CA THR A 310 -8.23 -13.39 -0.58
C THR A 310 -9.05 -12.50 0.38
N PRO A 311 -10.36 -12.31 0.12
CA PRO A 311 -11.26 -11.66 1.07
C PRO A 311 -11.34 -12.38 2.44
N GLU A 312 -11.24 -13.70 2.46
CA GLU A 312 -11.29 -14.50 3.71
C GLU A 312 -10.08 -14.20 4.60
N GLU A 313 -8.88 -14.09 4.02
CA GLU A 313 -7.70 -13.67 4.75
C GLU A 313 -7.85 -12.25 5.29
N VAL A 314 -8.34 -11.31 4.47
CA VAL A 314 -8.60 -9.92 4.90
C VAL A 314 -9.56 -9.86 6.09
N GLU A 315 -10.62 -10.68 6.09
CA GLU A 315 -11.57 -10.76 7.20
C GLU A 315 -10.97 -11.36 8.48
N SER A 316 -9.92 -12.19 8.34
CA SER A 316 -9.23 -12.80 9.47
C SER A 316 -8.23 -11.88 10.16
N LEU A 317 -7.80 -10.80 9.49
CA LEU A 317 -6.85 -9.83 10.03
C LEU A 317 -7.47 -8.96 11.12
N VAL A 318 -6.62 -8.46 12.02
CA VAL A 318 -7.02 -7.47 13.01
C VAL A 318 -7.41 -6.17 12.30
N GLN A 319 -8.65 -5.76 12.50
CA GLN A 319 -9.17 -4.48 12.03
C GLN A 319 -9.33 -3.53 13.22
N LEU A 320 -8.80 -2.32 13.08
CA LEU A 320 -8.97 -1.24 14.06
C LEU A 320 -10.15 -0.35 13.66
N ASP A 321 -10.79 0.30 14.63
CA ASP A 321 -11.63 1.48 14.40
C ASP A 321 -10.74 2.65 13.98
N TRP A 322 -10.42 2.66 12.70
CA TRP A 322 -9.54 3.65 12.09
C TRP A 322 -10.04 5.09 12.25
N PRO A 323 -11.33 5.43 12.03
CA PRO A 323 -11.84 6.76 12.35
C PRO A 323 -11.53 7.20 13.79
N TYR A 324 -11.73 6.32 14.77
CA TYR A 324 -11.41 6.61 16.16
C TYR A 324 -9.90 6.81 16.37
N VAL A 325 -9.07 5.88 15.87
CA VAL A 325 -7.60 5.98 15.93
C VAL A 325 -7.10 7.33 15.38
N ILE A 326 -7.64 7.76 14.25
CA ILE A 326 -7.25 9.02 13.61
C ILE A 326 -7.65 10.24 14.44
N GLU A 327 -8.83 10.24 15.04
CA GLU A 327 -9.25 11.30 15.96
C GLU A 327 -8.30 11.40 17.17
N GLN A 328 -7.81 10.27 17.68
CA GLN A 328 -6.92 10.23 18.84
C GLN A 328 -5.44 10.49 18.52
N ARG A 329 -5.02 10.39 17.25
CA ARG A 329 -3.60 10.41 16.82
C ARG A 329 -2.81 11.60 17.36
N SER A 330 -3.42 12.78 17.48
CA SER A 330 -2.74 13.97 18.04
C SER A 330 -2.40 13.80 19.53
N ASP A 331 -3.27 13.17 20.30
CA ASP A 331 -3.06 12.90 21.73
C ASP A 331 -2.11 11.71 21.90
N TRP A 332 -2.29 10.65 21.11
CA TRP A 332 -1.41 9.49 21.10
C TRP A 332 0.02 9.84 20.69
N THR A 333 0.22 10.82 19.82
CA THR A 333 1.57 11.33 19.51
C THR A 333 2.29 11.83 20.76
N GLN A 334 1.58 12.60 21.60
CA GLN A 334 2.15 13.12 22.84
C GLN A 334 2.44 12.00 23.84
N ARG A 335 1.52 11.03 23.94
CA ARG A 335 1.71 9.85 24.81
C ARG A 335 2.85 8.96 24.34
N TRP A 336 2.97 8.70 23.04
CA TRP A 336 4.06 7.91 22.45
C TRP A 336 5.42 8.51 22.79
N ASN A 337 5.59 9.80 22.54
CA ASN A 337 6.84 10.50 22.86
C ASN A 337 7.15 10.45 24.35
N LYS A 338 6.16 10.70 25.21
CA LYS A 338 6.37 10.79 26.66
C LYS A 338 6.52 9.42 27.35
N GLU A 339 5.67 8.47 27.01
CA GLU A 339 5.51 7.20 27.75
C GLU A 339 6.39 6.09 27.17
N LEU A 340 6.58 6.04 25.84
CA LEU A 340 7.42 5.04 25.18
C LEU A 340 8.83 5.57 24.89
N LEU A 341 8.97 6.77 24.30
CA LEU A 341 10.27 7.30 23.89
C LEU A 341 11.00 8.11 24.97
N GLU A 342 10.29 8.51 26.02
CA GLU A 342 10.79 9.39 27.10
C GLU A 342 11.33 10.74 26.61
N GLN A 343 10.72 11.30 25.56
CA GLN A 343 11.08 12.55 24.89
C GLN A 343 10.19 13.75 25.29
#